data_AF-A0A3A4UT69-F1
#
_entry.id   AF-A0A3A4UT69-F1
#
_cell.length_a   1.000
_cell.length_b   1.000
_cell.length_c   1.000
_cell.angle_alpha   90.00
_cell.angle_beta   90.00
_cell.angle_gamma   90.00
#
_symmetry.space_group_name_H-M   'P 1'
#
loop_
_entity.id
_entity.type
_entity.pdbx_description
1 polymer ?
#
loop_
_entity_poly.entity_id
_entity_poly.type
_entity_poly.pdbx_seq_one_letter_code
_entity_poly.pdbx_strand_id
1 'polypeptide(L)'
;MKFYRISSALIKNVLWRMDRTEVGVAKGTIAHMRRAGSKKRPQEVWIMFEPLKPGLVRMISAWRYPGVSKVRAPIPIPQDIEEEVKKMYRV
;
A
#
# COMPACT_ATOMS: atom_id res chain seq x y z
N MET A 1 18.10 3.14 4.49
CA MET A 1 17.02 3.52 5.41
C MET A 1 17.21 2.72 6.70
N LYS A 2 17.42 3.38 7.85
CA LYS A 2 17.69 2.70 9.14
C LYS A 2 16.42 2.29 9.89
N PHE A 3 15.28 2.93 9.59
CA PHE A 3 13.98 2.58 10.17
C PHE A 3 13.43 1.26 9.59
N TYR A 4 12.85 0.43 10.47
CA TYR A 4 12.26 -0.89 10.17
C TYR A 4 13.17 -1.97 9.55
N ARG A 5 14.50 -1.77 9.54
CA ARG A 5 15.46 -2.72 8.93
C ARG A 5 15.07 -3.07 7.48
N ILE A 6 14.67 -2.05 6.71
CA ILE A 6 14.32 -2.19 5.29
C ILE A 6 15.49 -1.64 4.46
N SER A 7 16.14 -2.52 3.70
CA SER A 7 17.23 -2.14 2.79
C SER A 7 16.68 -1.66 1.44
N SER A 8 17.46 -0.85 0.73
CA SER A 8 17.09 -0.41 -0.62
C SER A 8 16.94 -1.60 -1.59
N ALA A 9 17.71 -2.67 -1.40
CA ALA A 9 17.58 -3.90 -2.17
C ALA A 9 16.22 -4.59 -1.92
N LEU A 10 15.76 -4.62 -0.66
CA LEU A 10 14.45 -5.15 -0.32
C LEU A 10 13.33 -4.31 -0.95
N ILE A 11 13.43 -2.98 -0.90
CA ILE A 11 12.46 -2.07 -1.56
C ILE A 11 12.37 -2.37 -3.06
N LYS A 12 13.52 -2.45 -3.75
CA LYS A 12 13.57 -2.82 -5.17
C LYS A 12 12.92 -4.18 -5.40
N ASN A 13 13.21 -5.17 -4.56
CA ASN A 13 12.64 -6.51 -4.70
C ASN A 13 11.11 -6.51 -4.55
N VAL A 14 10.55 -5.79 -3.58
CA VAL A 14 9.09 -5.64 -3.43
C VAL A 14 8.48 -4.87 -4.61
N LEU A 15 9.18 -3.87 -5.14
CA LEU A 15 8.73 -3.12 -6.33
C LEU A 15 8.60 -4.02 -7.55
N TRP A 16 9.62 -4.84 -7.83
CA TRP A 16 9.69 -5.67 -9.04
C TRP A 16 9.00 -7.03 -8.90
N ARG A 17 8.91 -7.57 -7.69
CA ARG A 17 8.41 -8.93 -7.40
C ARG A 17 7.50 -8.88 -6.18
N MET A 18 6.28 -8.42 -6.40
CA MET A 18 5.22 -8.34 -5.38
C MET A 18 4.37 -9.62 -5.37
N ASP A 19 3.84 -9.95 -4.19
CA ASP A 19 2.81 -10.99 -4.03
C ASP A 19 1.40 -10.42 -4.13
N ARG A 20 1.25 -9.11 -3.86
CA ARG A 20 -0.04 -8.40 -3.94
C ARG A 20 0.17 -6.95 -4.34
N THR A 21 -0.76 -6.45 -5.15
CA THR A 21 -0.85 -5.05 -5.56
C THR A 21 -2.20 -4.50 -5.12
N GLU A 22 -2.20 -3.32 -4.51
CA GLU A 22 -3.39 -2.62 -4.04
C GLU A 22 -3.35 -1.14 -4.43
N VAL A 23 -4.53 -0.50 -4.41
CA VAL A 23 -4.62 0.96 -4.50
C VAL A 23 -4.05 1.57 -3.21
N GLY A 24 -3.12 2.49 -3.36
CA GLY A 24 -2.50 3.17 -2.23
C GLY A 24 -3.51 4.03 -1.46
N VAL A 25 -3.17 4.39 -0.22
CA VAL A 25 -4.05 5.21 0.62
C VAL A 25 -4.18 6.63 0.06
N ALA A 26 -3.08 7.16 -0.48
CA ALA A 26 -3.08 8.46 -1.14
C ALA A 26 -3.55 8.34 -2.60
N LYS A 27 -4.27 9.34 -3.08
CA LYS A 27 -4.76 9.40 -4.47
C LYS A 27 -3.60 9.27 -5.45
N GLY A 28 -3.76 8.43 -6.48
CA GLY A 28 -2.75 8.23 -7.52
C GLY A 28 -1.55 7.37 -7.10
N THR A 29 -1.55 6.80 -5.90
CA THR A 29 -0.48 5.92 -5.43
C THR A 29 -0.86 4.44 -5.55
N ILE A 30 0.15 3.59 -5.69
CA ILE A 30 0.06 2.14 -5.75
C ILE A 30 0.78 1.57 -4.52
N ALA A 31 0.20 0.55 -3.90
CA ALA A 31 0.82 -0.19 -2.81
C ALA A 31 1.19 -1.60 -3.27
N HIS A 32 2.47 -1.97 -3.12
CA HIS A 32 2.94 -3.34 -3.34
C HIS A 32 3.26 -3.99 -1.99
N MET A 33 2.86 -5.24 -1.86
CA MET A 33 3.13 -6.08 -0.71
C MET A 33 3.88 -7.34 -1.14
N ARG A 34 4.84 -7.73 -0.32
CA ARG A 34 5.49 -9.04 -0.41
C ARG A 34 5.53 -9.72 0.95
N ARG A 35 5.28 -11.01 0.96
CA ARG A 35 5.46 -11.87 2.14
C ARG A 35 6.95 -11.96 2.49
N ALA A 36 7.21 -11.91 3.78
CA ALA A 36 8.53 -12.01 4.38
C ALA A 36 8.44 -12.83 5.68
N GLY A 37 9.59 -13.08 6.29
CA GLY A 37 9.67 -13.87 7.52
C GLY A 37 9.53 -15.37 7.27
N SER A 38 9.27 -16.12 8.33
CA SER A 38 9.16 -17.58 8.29
C SER A 38 7.73 -18.03 8.54
N LYS A 39 7.40 -19.31 8.28
CA LYS A 39 6.07 -19.88 8.56
C LYS A 39 5.62 -19.66 10.01
N LYS A 40 6.55 -19.68 10.97
CA LYS A 40 6.28 -19.46 12.40
C LYS A 40 6.14 -17.97 12.77
N ARG A 41 6.71 -17.07 11.98
CA ARG A 41 6.69 -15.61 12.21
C ARG A 41 6.49 -14.91 10.87
N PRO A 42 5.28 -14.99 10.29
CA PRO A 42 4.99 -14.36 9.01
C PRO A 42 5.08 -12.84 9.18
N GLN A 43 5.60 -12.19 8.16
CA GLN A 43 5.67 -10.74 8.07
C GLN A 43 5.31 -10.31 6.65
N GLU A 44 4.93 -9.07 6.48
CA GLU A 44 4.79 -8.48 5.16
C GLU A 44 5.65 -7.23 5.07
N VAL A 45 6.22 -7.02 3.90
CA VAL A 45 6.92 -5.78 3.56
C VAL A 45 6.06 -5.05 2.56
N TRP A 46 5.75 -3.82 2.90
CA TRP A 46 4.88 -2.94 2.14
C TRP A 46 5.67 -1.76 1.63
N ILE A 47 5.37 -1.37 0.40
CA ILE A 47 5.83 -0.13 -0.20
C ILE A 47 4.63 0.58 -0.81
N MET A 48 4.63 1.90 -0.74
CA MET A 48 3.68 2.75 -1.44
C MET A 48 4.46 3.74 -2.31
N PHE A 49 4.10 3.82 -3.58
CA PHE A 49 4.80 4.65 -4.55
C PHE A 49 3.83 5.29 -5.54
N GLU A 50 4.26 6.39 -6.14
CA GLU A 50 3.56 7.09 -7.21
C GLU A 50 4.29 6.81 -8.54
N PRO A 51 3.61 6.25 -9.56
CA PRO A 51 4.17 6.14 -10.89
C PRO A 51 4.18 7.53 -11.55
N LEU A 52 5.36 8.06 -11.86
CA LEU A 52 5.50 9.38 -12.50
C LEU A 52 5.57 9.26 -14.02
N LYS A 53 6.42 8.35 -14.51
CA LYS A 53 6.68 8.10 -15.94
C LYS A 53 6.99 6.61 -16.13
N PRO A 54 6.92 6.07 -17.35
CA PRO A 54 7.41 4.71 -17.62
C PRO A 54 8.86 4.54 -17.10
N GLY A 55 9.06 3.58 -16.20
CA GLY A 55 10.37 3.31 -15.58
C GLY A 55 10.78 4.23 -14.42
N LEU A 56 10.00 5.28 -14.09
CA LEU A 56 10.29 6.19 -12.98
C LEU A 56 9.15 6.22 -11.96
N VAL A 57 9.46 5.82 -10.73
CA VAL A 57 8.53 5.83 -9.60
C VAL A 57 9.07 6.69 -8.46
N ARG A 58 8.17 7.38 -7.75
CA ARG A 58 8.48 8.11 -6.52
C ARG A 58 8.05 7.27 -5.33
N MET A 59 9.01 6.82 -4.53
CA MET A 59 8.72 6.10 -3.29
C MET A 59 8.13 7.07 -2.26
N ILE A 60 6.93 6.78 -1.76
CA ILE A 60 6.27 7.58 -0.73
C ILE A 60 6.60 7.01 0.65
N SER A 61 6.43 5.71 0.86
CA SER A 61 6.69 5.08 2.15
C SER A 61 6.95 3.58 2.03
N ALA A 62 7.64 3.03 3.03
CA ALA A 62 7.91 1.60 3.15
C ALA A 62 7.86 1.17 4.63
N TRP A 63 7.18 0.08 4.93
CA TRP A 63 6.99 -0.41 6.29
C TRP A 63 6.91 -1.93 6.35
N ARG A 64 7.04 -2.47 7.57
CA ARG A 64 6.85 -3.89 7.85
C ARG A 64 5.58 -4.08 8.66
N TYR A 65 4.77 -5.05 8.26
CA TYR A 65 3.61 -5.48 9.03
C TYR A 65 3.91 -6.82 9.72
N PRO A 66 3.70 -6.94 11.05
CA PRO A 66 3.86 -8.20 11.76
C PRO A 66 2.64 -9.10 11.50
N GLY A 67 2.80 -10.12 10.68
CA GLY A 67 1.73 -11.05 10.30
C GLY A 67 1.29 -10.90 8.84
N VAL A 68 0.06 -11.34 8.57
CA VAL A 68 -0.59 -11.26 7.25
C VAL A 68 -1.72 -10.22 7.35
N SER A 69 -1.71 -9.25 6.46
CA SER A 69 -2.76 -8.22 6.43
C SER A 69 -4.04 -8.75 5.79
N LYS A 70 -5.18 -8.27 6.28
CA LYS A 70 -6.48 -8.51 5.65
C LYS A 70 -6.47 -7.86 4.27
N VAL A 71 -7.05 -8.54 3.28
CA VAL A 71 -7.28 -7.94 1.95
C VAL A 71 -8.21 -6.75 2.15
N ARG A 72 -7.83 -5.61 1.60
CA ARG A 72 -8.59 -4.37 1.77
C ARG A 72 -9.96 -4.52 1.12
N ALA A 73 -11.00 -4.61 1.95
CA ALA A 73 -12.38 -4.42 1.51
C ALA A 73 -12.65 -2.91 1.34
N PRO A 74 -13.55 -2.48 0.44
CA PRO A 74 -14.03 -1.12 0.45
C PRO A 74 -14.52 -0.79 1.87
N ILE A 75 -14.09 0.35 2.40
CA ILE A 75 -14.62 0.83 3.69
C ILE A 75 -16.10 1.13 3.42
N PRO A 76 -17.05 0.52 4.16
CA PRO A 76 -18.45 0.89 4.01
C PRO A 76 -18.57 2.38 4.36
N ILE A 77 -19.00 3.19 3.39
CA ILE A 77 -19.25 4.60 3.62
C ILE A 77 -20.60 4.67 4.35
N PRO A 78 -20.66 5.26 5.56
CA PRO A 78 -21.92 5.55 6.22
C PRO A 78 -22.85 6.38 5.33
N GLN A 79 -24.14 6.04 5.29
CA GLN A 79 -25.12 6.62 4.35
C GLN A 79 -25.25 8.14 4.52
N ASP A 80 -25.15 8.63 5.76
CA ASP A 80 -25.16 10.04 6.14
C ASP A 80 -24.01 10.84 5.47
N ILE A 81 -22.81 10.27 5.43
CA ILE A 81 -21.65 10.89 4.76
C ILE A 81 -21.86 10.88 3.24
N GLU A 82 -22.41 9.80 2.69
CA GLU A 82 -22.67 9.70 1.26
C GLU A 82 -23.71 10.73 0.79
N GLU A 83 -24.77 10.93 1.57
CA GLU A 83 -25.80 11.94 1.34
C GLU A 83 -25.24 13.37 1.41
N GLU A 84 -24.39 13.66 2.40
CA GLU A 84 -23.77 14.98 2.55
C GLU A 84 -22.86 15.31 1.36
N VAL A 85 -22.06 14.36 0.89
CA VAL A 85 -21.21 14.51 -0.30
C VAL A 85 -22.07 14.73 -1.56
N LYS A 86 -23.13 13.93 -1.76
CA LYS A 86 -24.05 14.12 -2.91
C LYS A 86 -24.71 15.50 -2.90
N LYS A 87 -25.13 15.98 -1.73
CA LYS A 87 -25.72 17.31 -1.56
C LYS A 87 -24.74 18.44 -1.85
N MET A 88 -23.46 18.26 -1.50
CA MET A 88 -22.39 19.23 -1.73
C MET A 88 -22.02 19.35 -3.22
N TYR A 89 -22.07 18.24 -3.98
CA TYR A 89 -21.68 18.21 -5.39
C TYR A 89 -22.81 18.43 -6.40
N ARG A 90 -24.07 18.62 -5.96
CA ARG A 90 -25.27 18.91 -6.79
C ARG A 90 -25.15 18.41 -8.25
N VAL A 91 -25.32 17.11 -8.43
CA VAL A 91 -25.80 16.55 -9.72
C VAL A 91 -27.32 16.56 -9.68
#